data_AF-A0A830DZJ9-F1
#
_entry.id   AF-A0A830DZJ9-F1
#
_cell.length_a   1.000
_cell.length_b   1.000
_cell.length_c   1.000
_cell.angle_alpha   90.00
_cell.angle_beta   90.00
_cell.angle_gamma   90.00
#
_symmetry.space_group_name_H-M   'P 1'
#
loop_
_entity.id
_entity.type
_entity.pdbx_description
1 polymer ?
#
loop_
_entity_poly.entity_id
_entity_poly.type
_entity_poly.pdbx_seq_one_letter_code
_entity_poly.pdbx_strand_id
1 'polypeptide(L)'
;MTNDTTADRWAPIRTAGRLSAHLRTHLTVLLIVVVAELIGTITFPLGPGQVVLLPLLYAVVLGLGVSYSVLGSVIEPLRSVVDEDVSRIASPLLVIALMPLGVKYGTLVAPSFYDLVAAGPAFVLQEFGNLGTILIALPLALLLGLKRESIGAAVSIAREPTLGVITDKYGIESPEGRGVLGTYMTGTVLGTVFFGLLGGFAPATGLHPLALSMACGMGSASMMTACSTSLAAAAGGAGVAEDQILSFAATSNLLTGITGLYMVILVGLPVITRLYAVLAPVFGRDTAAADGGE
;
A
#
# COMPACT_ATOMS: atom_id res chain seq x y z
N MET A 1 16.61 28.63 -14.31
CA MET A 1 17.38 28.28 -13.10
C MET A 1 16.88 26.95 -12.60
N THR A 2 17.56 25.87 -12.98
CA THR A 2 17.28 24.50 -12.56
C THR A 2 17.77 24.35 -11.12
N ASN A 3 16.87 24.48 -10.15
CA ASN A 3 17.20 24.21 -8.75
C ASN A 3 17.52 22.72 -8.61
N ASP A 4 18.79 22.43 -8.33
CA ASP A 4 19.33 21.11 -8.05
C ASP A 4 18.90 20.63 -6.65
N THR A 5 17.61 20.40 -6.46
CA THR A 5 17.04 19.82 -5.22
C THR A 5 17.26 18.30 -5.14
N THR A 6 17.90 17.70 -6.14
CA THR A 6 18.11 16.26 -6.19
C THR A 6 19.28 15.79 -5.34
N ALA A 7 20.28 16.64 -5.13
CA ALA A 7 21.47 16.34 -4.34
C ALA A 7 21.16 16.12 -2.83
N ASP A 8 20.11 16.77 -2.31
CA ASP A 8 19.82 16.79 -0.87
C ASP A 8 18.95 15.61 -0.39
N ARG A 9 18.07 15.07 -1.27
CA ARG A 9 17.17 13.95 -0.90
C ARG A 9 17.92 12.67 -0.49
N TRP A 10 19.10 12.45 -1.08
CA TRP A 10 19.95 11.28 -0.84
C TRP A 10 21.03 11.56 0.22
N ALA A 11 21.12 12.80 0.73
CA ALA A 11 22.08 13.19 1.75
C ALA A 11 21.97 12.33 3.03
N PRO A 12 20.78 11.94 3.52
CA PRO A 12 20.67 11.07 4.69
C PRO A 12 21.32 9.69 4.52
N ILE A 13 21.40 9.16 3.29
CA ILE A 13 21.95 7.82 3.02
C ILE A 13 23.48 7.81 2.95
N ARG A 14 24.12 8.99 2.87
CA ARG A 14 25.58 9.07 2.78
C ARG A 14 26.21 8.56 4.07
N THR A 15 26.98 7.48 3.96
CA THR A 15 27.62 6.80 5.09
C THR A 15 28.83 7.54 5.67
N ALA A 16 29.35 8.56 4.96
CA ALA A 16 30.52 9.33 5.38
C ALA A 16 30.29 10.01 6.75
N GLY A 17 30.90 9.45 7.79
CA GLY A 17 30.80 9.97 9.17
C GLY A 17 29.51 9.59 9.94
N ARG A 18 28.60 8.80 9.35
CA ARG A 18 27.28 8.45 9.94
C ARG A 18 27.09 6.94 10.19
N LEU A 19 28.18 6.18 10.21
CA LEU A 19 28.13 4.72 10.34
C LEU A 19 27.37 4.26 11.59
N SER A 20 27.53 4.95 12.71
CA SER A 20 26.80 4.65 13.96
C SER A 20 25.29 4.83 13.83
N ALA A 21 24.82 5.84 13.09
CA ALA A 21 23.38 6.06 12.85
C ALA A 21 22.83 4.98 11.90
N HIS A 22 23.56 4.61 10.85
CA HIS A 22 23.17 3.51 9.98
C HIS A 22 23.12 2.16 10.72
N LEU A 23 24.12 1.84 11.54
CA LEU A 23 24.15 0.61 12.33
C LEU A 23 22.97 0.55 13.29
N ARG A 24 22.69 1.65 14.02
CA ARG A 24 21.51 1.75 14.89
C ARG A 24 20.22 1.54 14.10
N THR A 25 20.07 2.19 12.94
CA THR A 25 18.89 2.02 12.07
C THR A 25 18.67 0.56 11.67
N HIS A 26 19.69 -0.10 11.13
CA HIS A 26 19.56 -1.49 10.65
C HIS A 26 19.35 -2.47 11.80
N LEU A 27 20.01 -2.26 12.95
CA LEU A 27 19.86 -3.11 14.12
C LEU A 27 18.46 -2.97 14.75
N THR A 28 17.92 -1.75 14.81
CA THR A 28 16.54 -1.51 15.23
C THR A 28 15.54 -2.21 14.31
N VAL A 29 15.70 -2.06 13.00
CA VAL A 29 14.83 -2.75 12.02
C VAL A 29 14.94 -4.27 12.16
N LEU A 30 16.17 -4.81 12.28
CA LEU A 30 16.39 -6.24 12.47
C LEU A 30 15.70 -6.76 13.72
N LEU A 31 15.81 -6.04 14.84
CA LEU A 31 15.19 -6.44 16.10
C LEU A 31 13.66 -6.42 16.00
N ILE A 32 13.07 -5.42 15.35
CA ILE A 32 11.64 -5.36 15.08
C ILE A 32 11.20 -6.56 14.24
N VAL A 33 11.94 -6.90 13.18
CA VAL A 33 11.65 -8.05 12.32
C VAL A 33 11.74 -9.36 13.12
N VAL A 34 12.79 -9.56 13.91
CA VAL A 34 12.94 -10.75 14.76
C VAL A 34 11.77 -10.89 15.72
N VAL A 35 11.38 -9.82 16.41
CA VAL A 35 10.23 -9.85 17.33
C VAL A 35 8.94 -10.16 16.58
N ALA A 36 8.70 -9.54 15.42
CA ALA A 36 7.51 -9.78 14.62
C ALA A 36 7.41 -11.22 14.11
N GLU A 37 8.52 -11.79 13.63
CA GLU A 37 8.57 -13.20 13.18
C GLU A 37 8.42 -14.19 14.33
N LEU A 38 8.95 -13.86 15.52
CA LEU A 38 8.76 -14.68 16.73
C LEU A 38 7.30 -14.73 17.19
N ILE A 39 6.54 -13.64 17.00
CA ILE A 39 5.09 -13.64 17.24
C ILE A 39 4.38 -14.54 16.21
N GLY A 40 4.84 -14.51 14.96
CA GLY A 40 4.29 -15.33 13.88
C GLY A 40 2.94 -14.84 13.38
N THR A 41 2.24 -15.70 12.63
CA THR A 41 0.90 -15.39 12.13
C THR A 41 -0.14 -15.77 13.18
N ILE A 42 -0.97 -14.80 13.58
CA ILE A 42 -2.09 -15.04 14.49
C ILE A 42 -3.39 -15.00 13.68
N THR A 43 -4.11 -16.12 13.69
CA THR A 43 -5.42 -16.26 13.06
C THR A 43 -6.49 -16.52 14.10
N PHE A 44 -7.57 -15.76 14.05
CA PHE A 44 -8.75 -16.03 14.86
C PHE A 44 -10.02 -15.88 14.02
N PRO A 45 -11.02 -16.76 14.21
CA PRO A 45 -12.29 -16.66 13.51
C PRO A 45 -13.07 -15.42 13.99
N LEU A 46 -13.71 -14.73 13.05
CA LEU A 46 -14.58 -13.59 13.34
C LEU A 46 -15.79 -13.60 12.39
N GLY A 47 -16.91 -14.08 12.91
CA GLY A 47 -18.13 -14.29 12.12
C GLY A 47 -17.90 -15.34 11.01
N PRO A 48 -18.35 -15.10 9.77
CA PRO A 48 -18.13 -16.01 8.64
C PRO A 48 -16.72 -15.90 8.03
N GLY A 49 -15.89 -14.97 8.52
CA GLY A 49 -14.50 -14.83 8.10
C GLY A 49 -13.50 -15.08 9.21
N GLN A 50 -12.24 -14.78 8.94
CA GLN A 50 -11.17 -14.82 9.92
C GLN A 50 -10.35 -13.54 9.83
N VAL A 51 -9.81 -13.13 10.96
CA VAL A 51 -8.81 -12.08 11.00
C VAL A 51 -7.45 -12.75 10.98
N VAL A 52 -6.64 -12.40 9.98
CA VAL A 52 -5.28 -12.89 9.82
C VAL A 52 -4.32 -11.75 10.10
N LEU A 53 -3.65 -11.82 11.25
CA LEU A 53 -2.62 -10.87 11.62
C LEU A 53 -1.25 -11.45 11.23
N LEU A 54 -0.65 -10.89 10.19
CA LEU A 54 0.66 -11.33 9.69
C LEU A 54 1.81 -10.60 10.42
N PRO A 55 3.01 -11.21 10.52
CA PRO A 55 4.20 -10.57 11.11
C PRO A 55 4.46 -9.14 10.64
N LEU A 56 4.27 -8.89 9.34
CA LEU A 56 4.43 -7.58 8.72
C LEU A 56 3.58 -6.47 9.39
N LEU A 57 2.37 -6.81 9.86
CA LEU A 57 1.49 -5.88 10.56
C LEU A 57 2.14 -5.39 11.85
N TYR A 58 2.61 -6.32 12.68
CA TYR A 58 3.25 -5.99 13.94
C TYR A 58 4.55 -5.23 13.71
N ALA A 59 5.33 -5.59 12.69
CA ALA A 59 6.55 -4.89 12.33
C ALA A 59 6.29 -3.41 12.00
N VAL A 60 5.22 -3.10 11.25
CA VAL A 60 4.84 -1.72 10.94
C VAL A 60 4.37 -0.98 12.20
N VAL A 61 3.54 -1.60 13.04
CA VAL A 61 3.04 -0.98 14.28
C VAL A 61 4.18 -0.71 15.26
N LEU A 62 5.08 -1.67 15.45
CA LEU A 62 6.27 -1.53 16.29
C LEU A 62 7.23 -0.47 15.72
N GLY A 63 7.46 -0.46 14.41
CA GLY A 63 8.28 0.55 13.73
C GLY A 63 7.71 1.95 13.88
N LEU A 64 6.40 2.12 13.71
CA LEU A 64 5.72 3.40 13.92
C LEU A 64 5.80 3.83 15.39
N GLY A 65 5.58 2.91 16.32
CA GLY A 65 5.68 3.19 17.75
C GLY A 65 7.10 3.63 18.14
N VAL A 66 8.12 2.89 17.71
CA VAL A 66 9.52 3.16 18.06
C VAL A 66 10.11 4.37 17.33
N SER A 67 9.47 4.84 16.25
CA SER A 67 9.87 6.06 15.52
C SER A 67 10.05 7.26 16.46
N TYR A 68 11.03 8.12 16.13
CA TYR A 68 11.31 9.34 16.89
C TYR A 68 10.07 10.24 17.03
N SER A 69 9.25 10.31 15.98
CA SER A 69 8.03 11.15 15.95
C SER A 69 6.92 10.68 16.90
N VAL A 70 7.01 9.46 17.45
CA VAL A 70 5.96 8.87 18.30
C VAL A 70 6.49 8.62 19.71
N LEU A 71 7.19 7.51 19.94
CA LEU A 71 7.66 7.13 21.28
C LEU A 71 9.13 7.46 21.50
N GLY A 72 9.92 7.59 20.43
CA GLY A 72 11.36 7.89 20.52
C GLY A 72 11.68 9.30 21.03
N SER A 73 10.75 10.25 20.94
CA SER A 73 10.87 11.59 21.53
C SER A 73 10.47 11.67 23.00
N VAL A 74 9.73 10.67 23.50
CA VAL A 74 9.17 10.64 24.87
C VAL A 74 9.98 9.75 25.81
N ILE A 75 10.51 8.63 25.32
CA ILE A 75 11.23 7.66 26.15
C ILE A 75 12.74 7.90 26.05
N GLU A 76 13.37 8.35 27.14
CA GLU A 76 14.81 8.67 27.24
C GLU A 76 15.74 7.55 26.70
N PRO A 77 15.60 6.25 27.09
CA PRO A 77 16.43 5.20 26.52
C PRO A 77 16.16 4.96 25.03
N LEU A 78 14.94 5.18 24.55
CA LEU A 78 14.58 5.00 23.14
C LEU A 78 15.13 6.14 22.28
N ARG A 79 15.18 7.37 22.82
CA ARG A 79 15.82 8.54 22.20
C ARG A 79 17.30 8.33 21.91
N SER A 80 18.00 7.58 22.77
CA SER A 80 19.42 7.28 22.59
C SER A 80 19.69 6.30 21.43
N VAL A 81 18.71 5.43 21.14
CA VAL A 81 18.79 4.39 20.11
C VAL A 81 18.17 4.85 18.79
N VAL A 82 17.04 5.56 18.84
CA VAL A 82 16.26 6.06 17.71
C VAL A 82 16.17 7.58 17.83
N ASP A 83 17.25 8.22 17.41
CA ASP A 83 17.32 9.67 17.27
C ASP A 83 16.64 10.14 15.96
N GLU A 84 16.56 11.46 15.79
CA GLU A 84 15.97 12.06 14.60
C GLU A 84 16.72 11.63 13.31
N ASP A 85 18.05 11.45 13.40
CA ASP A 85 18.88 10.99 12.29
C ASP A 85 18.51 9.56 11.86
N VAL A 86 18.31 8.63 12.81
CA VAL A 86 17.83 7.26 12.51
C VAL A 86 16.50 7.27 11.78
N SER A 87 15.55 8.11 12.22
CA SER A 87 14.23 8.23 11.56
C SER A 87 14.32 8.88 10.18
N ARG A 88 15.20 9.89 10.01
CA ARG A 88 15.45 10.54 8.71
C ARG A 88 16.15 9.62 7.71
N ILE A 89 17.02 8.74 8.17
CA ILE A 89 17.70 7.73 7.33
C ILE A 89 16.70 6.68 6.81
N ALA A 90 15.70 6.31 7.61
CA ALA A 90 14.71 5.29 7.25
C ALA A 90 13.84 5.66 6.04
N SER A 91 13.45 6.94 5.89
CA SER A 91 12.57 7.39 4.80
C SER A 91 13.12 7.12 3.40
N PRO A 92 14.35 7.56 3.04
CA PRO A 92 14.90 7.26 1.71
C PRO A 92 15.44 5.82 1.61
N LEU A 93 15.78 5.15 2.73
CA LEU A 93 16.08 3.72 2.73
C LEU A 93 14.87 2.86 2.32
N LEU A 94 13.65 3.30 2.62
CA LEU A 94 12.43 2.61 2.16
C LEU A 94 12.43 2.48 0.64
N VAL A 95 12.76 3.55 -0.09
CA VAL A 95 12.84 3.52 -1.56
C VAL A 95 13.87 2.48 -2.01
N ILE A 96 15.03 2.42 -1.35
CA ILE A 96 16.08 1.43 -1.65
C ILE A 96 15.60 0.00 -1.35
N ALA A 97 14.96 -0.22 -0.21
CA ALA A 97 14.43 -1.52 0.18
C ALA A 97 13.32 -2.02 -0.76
N LEU A 98 12.57 -1.10 -1.38
CA LEU A 98 11.54 -1.42 -2.37
C LEU A 98 12.09 -1.61 -3.80
N MET A 99 13.32 -1.18 -4.11
CA MET A 99 13.88 -1.34 -5.46
C MET A 99 13.94 -2.79 -5.94
N PRO A 100 14.36 -3.79 -5.12
CA PRO A 100 14.31 -5.19 -5.53
C PRO A 100 12.90 -5.67 -5.93
N LEU A 101 11.85 -5.17 -5.27
CA LEU A 101 10.46 -5.44 -5.65
C LEU A 101 10.15 -4.80 -7.01
N GLY A 102 10.57 -3.55 -7.24
CA GLY A 102 10.46 -2.89 -8.54
C GLY A 102 11.16 -3.67 -9.66
N VAL A 103 12.37 -4.19 -9.40
CA VAL A 103 13.10 -5.06 -10.35
C VAL A 103 12.33 -6.36 -10.59
N LYS A 104 11.85 -7.02 -9.53
CA LYS A 104 11.03 -8.23 -9.63
C LYS A 104 9.80 -7.99 -10.51
N TYR A 105 9.07 -6.90 -10.30
CA TYR A 105 7.93 -6.57 -11.15
C TYR A 105 8.38 -6.29 -12.57
N GLY A 106 9.40 -5.46 -12.80
CA GLY A 106 9.92 -5.17 -14.14
C GLY A 106 10.35 -6.41 -14.93
N THR A 107 11.01 -7.37 -14.27
CA THR A 107 11.45 -8.63 -14.91
C THR A 107 10.33 -9.63 -15.12
N LEU A 108 9.24 -9.55 -14.36
CA LEU A 108 8.03 -10.36 -14.56
C LEU A 108 7.09 -9.75 -15.62
N VAL A 109 7.02 -8.42 -15.71
CA VAL A 109 6.15 -7.69 -16.65
C VAL A 109 6.48 -8.02 -18.11
N ALA A 110 7.76 -7.94 -18.48
CA ALA A 110 8.20 -8.09 -19.87
C ALA A 110 7.86 -9.47 -20.50
N PRO A 111 8.15 -10.62 -19.87
CA PRO A 111 7.78 -11.92 -20.41
C PRO A 111 6.27 -12.18 -20.36
N SER A 112 5.57 -11.67 -19.33
CA SER A 112 4.13 -11.89 -19.15
C SER A 112 3.24 -10.93 -19.94
N PHE A 113 3.79 -10.09 -20.83
CA PHE A 113 2.98 -9.23 -21.69
C PHE A 113 2.06 -10.03 -22.61
N TYR A 114 2.54 -11.15 -23.17
CA TYR A 114 1.68 -12.03 -23.97
C TYR A 114 0.65 -12.77 -23.11
N ASP A 115 1.02 -13.13 -21.87
CA ASP A 115 0.07 -13.65 -20.90
C ASP A 115 -0.99 -12.62 -20.55
N LEU A 116 -0.68 -11.32 -20.47
CA LEU A 116 -1.66 -10.25 -20.28
C LEU A 116 -2.66 -10.18 -21.44
N VAL A 117 -2.19 -10.27 -22.68
CA VAL A 117 -3.06 -10.31 -23.86
C VAL A 117 -3.92 -11.58 -23.87
N ALA A 118 -3.36 -12.71 -23.43
CA ALA A 118 -4.03 -14.01 -23.41
C ALA A 118 -4.94 -14.23 -22.19
N ALA A 119 -4.63 -13.62 -21.04
CA ALA A 119 -5.42 -13.60 -19.80
C ALA A 119 -6.83 -13.04 -20.05
N GLY A 120 -6.99 -12.34 -21.17
CA GLY A 120 -8.25 -12.09 -21.81
C GLY A 120 -9.00 -10.91 -21.20
N PRO A 121 -10.22 -10.66 -21.69
CA PRO A 121 -11.03 -9.51 -21.26
C PRO A 121 -11.29 -9.45 -19.75
N ALA A 122 -11.26 -10.60 -19.06
CA ALA A 122 -11.56 -10.68 -17.63
C ALA A 122 -10.56 -9.88 -16.77
N PHE A 123 -9.25 -9.98 -17.03
CA PHE A 123 -8.23 -9.24 -16.26
C PHE A 123 -8.23 -7.75 -16.56
N VAL A 124 -8.49 -7.38 -17.81
CA VAL A 124 -8.65 -5.96 -18.20
C VAL A 124 -9.85 -5.36 -17.46
N LEU A 125 -10.99 -6.07 -17.46
CA LEU A 125 -12.20 -5.64 -16.74
C LEU A 125 -11.98 -5.59 -15.22
N GLN A 126 -11.21 -6.52 -14.65
CA GLN A 126 -10.83 -6.48 -13.24
C GLN A 126 -10.09 -5.18 -12.89
N GLU A 127 -9.13 -4.75 -13.71
CA GLU A 127 -8.43 -3.48 -13.50
C GLU A 127 -9.32 -2.25 -13.71
N PHE A 128 -10.25 -2.30 -14.67
CA PHE A 128 -11.25 -1.24 -14.77
C PHE A 128 -12.13 -1.16 -13.52
N GLY A 129 -12.46 -2.31 -12.91
CA GLY A 129 -13.11 -2.38 -11.61
C GLY A 129 -12.28 -1.73 -10.50
N ASN A 130 -10.96 -1.98 -10.48
CA ASN A 130 -10.03 -1.33 -9.55
C ASN A 130 -10.07 0.21 -9.66
N LEU A 131 -10.11 0.75 -10.89
CA LEU A 131 -10.23 2.20 -11.12
C LEU A 131 -11.53 2.79 -10.57
N GLY A 132 -12.58 1.98 -10.41
CA GLY A 132 -13.84 2.40 -9.78
C GLY A 132 -13.63 2.93 -8.35
N THR A 133 -12.58 2.48 -7.65
CA THR A 133 -12.24 2.99 -6.31
C THR A 133 -11.97 4.49 -6.31
N ILE A 134 -11.43 5.06 -7.40
CA ILE A 134 -11.17 6.50 -7.54
C ILE A 134 -12.46 7.30 -7.34
N LEU A 135 -13.59 6.80 -7.87
CA LEU A 135 -14.88 7.49 -7.83
C LEU A 135 -15.45 7.63 -6.42
N ILE A 136 -15.01 6.78 -5.49
CA ILE A 136 -15.46 6.79 -4.09
C ILE A 136 -14.39 7.41 -3.19
N ALA A 137 -13.14 6.98 -3.35
CA ALA A 137 -12.03 7.38 -2.51
C ALA A 137 -11.66 8.84 -2.68
N LEU A 138 -11.70 9.39 -3.91
CA LEU A 138 -11.36 10.80 -4.13
C LEU A 138 -12.37 11.76 -3.47
N PRO A 139 -13.70 11.65 -3.69
CA PRO A 139 -14.66 12.50 -2.99
C PRO A 139 -14.54 12.38 -1.47
N LEU A 140 -14.36 11.16 -0.95
CA LEU A 140 -14.21 10.94 0.49
C LEU A 140 -12.94 11.60 1.04
N ALA A 141 -11.82 11.49 0.33
CA ALA A 141 -10.58 12.16 0.73
C ALA A 141 -10.73 13.69 0.71
N LEU A 142 -11.39 14.25 -0.30
CA LEU A 142 -11.68 15.69 -0.36
C LEU A 142 -12.60 16.15 0.78
N LEU A 143 -13.61 15.35 1.13
CA LEU A 143 -14.50 15.61 2.29
C LEU A 143 -13.74 15.59 3.63
N LEU A 144 -12.71 14.75 3.73
CA LEU A 144 -11.81 14.71 4.90
C LEU A 144 -10.78 15.86 4.89
N GLY A 145 -10.84 16.77 3.92
CA GLY A 145 -9.97 17.95 3.84
C GLY A 145 -8.62 17.71 3.16
N LEU A 146 -8.38 16.52 2.59
CA LEU A 146 -7.16 16.27 1.82
C LEU A 146 -7.21 17.07 0.50
N LYS A 147 -6.12 17.75 0.16
CA LYS A 147 -6.02 18.51 -1.09
C LYS A 147 -5.33 17.66 -2.14
N ARG A 148 -4.11 18.02 -2.54
CA ARG A 148 -3.35 17.28 -3.56
C ARG A 148 -2.93 15.89 -3.08
N GLU A 149 -2.89 15.68 -1.77
CA GLU A 149 -2.68 14.38 -1.13
C GLU A 149 -3.73 13.35 -1.59
N SER A 150 -4.97 13.81 -1.86
CA SER A 150 -6.05 12.92 -2.31
C SER A 150 -5.76 12.27 -3.66
N ILE A 151 -4.98 12.93 -4.54
CA ILE A 151 -4.56 12.35 -5.82
C ILE A 151 -3.68 11.12 -5.58
N GLY A 152 -2.65 11.24 -4.74
CA GLY A 152 -1.78 10.10 -4.43
C GLY A 152 -2.48 9.04 -3.59
N ALA A 153 -3.34 9.46 -2.67
CA ALA A 153 -4.02 8.55 -1.75
C ALA A 153 -5.11 7.71 -2.41
N ALA A 154 -5.80 8.25 -3.44
CA ALA A 154 -6.99 7.65 -4.02
C ALA A 154 -6.83 7.13 -5.47
N VAL A 155 -5.66 7.30 -6.11
CA VAL A 155 -5.43 6.85 -7.50
C VAL A 155 -5.53 5.34 -7.68
N SER A 156 -5.34 4.59 -6.59
CA SER A 156 -5.31 3.12 -6.55
C SER A 156 -5.29 2.69 -5.08
N ILE A 157 -5.34 1.38 -4.81
CA ILE A 157 -5.06 0.76 -3.50
C ILE A 157 -3.58 0.96 -3.02
N ALA A 158 -2.82 1.83 -3.69
CA ALA A 158 -1.46 2.26 -3.34
C ALA A 158 -0.51 1.09 -3.05
N ARG A 159 -0.31 0.21 -4.03
CA ARG A 159 0.72 -0.83 -3.99
C ARG A 159 2.05 -0.34 -4.57
N GLU A 160 3.09 -1.16 -4.47
CA GLU A 160 4.46 -0.86 -4.87
C GLU A 160 4.56 -0.23 -6.27
N PRO A 161 3.85 -0.72 -7.31
CA PRO A 161 3.88 -0.08 -8.62
C PRO A 161 3.32 1.34 -8.60
N THR A 162 2.23 1.58 -7.86
CA THR A 162 1.62 2.92 -7.70
C THR A 162 2.55 3.84 -6.92
N LEU A 163 3.16 3.36 -5.83
CA LEU A 163 4.12 4.13 -5.04
C LEU A 163 5.31 4.55 -5.90
N GLY A 164 5.84 3.63 -6.72
CA GLY A 164 6.91 3.93 -7.67
C GLY A 164 6.50 4.99 -8.70
N VAL A 165 5.34 4.83 -9.33
CA VAL A 165 4.82 5.78 -10.34
C VAL A 165 4.59 7.17 -9.76
N ILE A 166 3.98 7.28 -8.58
CA ILE A 166 3.74 8.57 -7.92
C ILE A 166 5.05 9.21 -7.47
N THR A 167 5.98 8.41 -6.94
CA THR A 167 7.31 8.90 -6.53
C THR A 167 8.11 9.40 -7.72
N ASP A 168 8.05 8.72 -8.87
CA ASP A 168 8.73 9.15 -10.09
C ASP A 168 8.11 10.43 -10.66
N LYS A 169 6.77 10.49 -10.73
CA LYS A 169 6.05 11.61 -11.34
C LYS A 169 6.02 12.88 -10.47
N TYR A 170 5.83 12.74 -9.16
CA TYR A 170 5.61 13.88 -8.26
C TYR A 170 6.71 14.02 -7.19
N GLY A 171 7.46 12.96 -6.89
CA GLY A 171 8.40 12.90 -5.77
C GLY A 171 7.74 12.44 -4.47
N ILE A 172 8.46 11.64 -3.66
CA ILE A 172 7.92 11.09 -2.40
C ILE A 172 7.55 12.16 -1.37
N GLU A 173 8.25 13.31 -1.40
CA GLU A 173 8.02 14.46 -0.52
C GLU A 173 6.94 15.43 -1.05
N SER A 174 6.32 15.13 -2.20
CA SER A 174 5.17 15.93 -2.67
C SER A 174 3.92 15.62 -1.87
N PRO A 175 2.87 16.48 -1.92
CA PRO A 175 1.56 16.14 -1.39
C PRO A 175 1.06 14.78 -1.88
N GLU A 176 1.17 14.51 -3.19
CA GLU A 176 0.80 13.23 -3.79
C GLU A 176 1.64 12.06 -3.23
N GLY A 177 2.95 12.26 -3.09
CA GLY A 177 3.88 11.31 -2.49
C GLY A 177 3.51 10.94 -1.06
N ARG A 178 3.16 11.94 -0.24
CA ARG A 178 2.67 11.72 1.13
C ARG A 178 1.33 11.00 1.14
N GLY A 179 0.43 11.34 0.23
CA GLY A 179 -0.86 10.68 0.07
C GLY A 179 -0.73 9.19 -0.22
N VAL A 180 0.06 8.83 -1.24
CA VAL A 180 0.27 7.42 -1.61
C VAL A 180 1.00 6.64 -0.51
N LEU A 181 1.96 7.26 0.18
CA LEU A 181 2.67 6.65 1.30
C LEU A 181 1.72 6.39 2.48
N GLY A 182 0.83 7.34 2.77
CA GLY A 182 -0.23 7.18 3.76
C GLY A 182 -1.11 5.97 3.45
N THR A 183 -1.67 5.89 2.24
CA THR A 183 -2.50 4.74 1.83
C THR A 183 -1.71 3.43 1.83
N TYR A 184 -0.43 3.43 1.44
CA TYR A 184 0.43 2.24 1.49
C TYR A 184 0.58 1.71 2.92
N MET A 185 0.89 2.60 3.87
CA MET A 185 1.07 2.25 5.29
C MET A 185 -0.25 1.84 5.95
N THR A 186 -1.28 2.69 5.85
CA THR A 186 -2.61 2.40 6.43
C THR A 186 -3.21 1.15 5.81
N GLY A 187 -3.06 0.96 4.50
CA GLY A 187 -3.50 -0.25 3.82
C GLY A 187 -2.78 -1.47 4.37
N THR A 188 -1.46 -1.44 4.51
CA THR A 188 -0.71 -2.59 5.06
C THR A 188 -1.16 -2.95 6.48
N VAL A 189 -1.55 -1.95 7.29
CA VAL A 189 -1.98 -2.15 8.68
C VAL A 189 -3.44 -2.63 8.77
N LEU A 190 -4.37 -1.90 8.16
CA LEU A 190 -5.81 -2.15 8.31
C LEU A 190 -6.37 -3.07 7.22
N GLY A 191 -5.72 -3.08 6.06
CA GLY A 191 -6.21 -3.78 4.88
C GLY A 191 -6.21 -5.28 5.04
N THR A 192 -5.25 -5.89 5.74
CA THR A 192 -5.25 -7.35 5.98
C THR A 192 -6.46 -7.80 6.80
N VAL A 193 -6.80 -7.04 7.85
CA VAL A 193 -8.00 -7.28 8.67
C VAL A 193 -9.25 -7.12 7.82
N PHE A 194 -9.36 -6.01 7.07
CA PHE A 194 -10.52 -5.72 6.24
C PHE A 194 -10.72 -6.76 5.13
N PHE A 195 -9.64 -7.15 4.44
CA PHE A 195 -9.66 -8.15 3.37
C PHE A 195 -9.95 -9.55 3.89
N GLY A 196 -9.45 -9.92 5.07
CA GLY A 196 -9.81 -11.19 5.72
C GLY A 196 -11.31 -11.28 6.00
N LEU A 197 -11.89 -10.24 6.59
CA LEU A 197 -13.33 -10.19 6.82
C LEU A 197 -14.10 -10.22 5.50
N LEU A 198 -13.76 -9.34 4.55
CA LEU A 198 -14.42 -9.32 3.23
C LEU A 198 -14.36 -10.68 2.53
N GLY A 199 -13.22 -11.38 2.57
CA GLY A 199 -13.08 -12.71 1.97
C GLY A 199 -14.04 -13.73 2.57
N GLY A 200 -14.23 -13.72 3.89
CA GLY A 200 -15.20 -14.60 4.55
C GLY A 200 -16.67 -14.24 4.30
N PHE A 201 -16.98 -12.97 4.13
CA PHE A 201 -18.34 -12.52 3.77
C PHE A 201 -18.63 -12.64 2.27
N ALA A 202 -17.61 -12.70 1.42
CA ALA A 202 -17.75 -12.68 -0.03
C ALA A 202 -18.68 -13.78 -0.59
N PRO A 203 -18.71 -15.03 -0.07
CA PRO A 203 -19.67 -16.04 -0.54
C PRO A 203 -21.14 -15.62 -0.42
N ALA A 204 -21.49 -14.73 0.52
CA ALA A 204 -22.85 -14.24 0.69
C ALA A 204 -23.36 -13.41 -0.50
N THR A 205 -22.46 -12.95 -1.39
CA THR A 205 -22.82 -12.27 -2.64
C THR A 205 -23.45 -13.20 -3.67
N GLY A 206 -23.31 -14.52 -3.52
CA GLY A 206 -23.76 -15.52 -4.50
C GLY A 206 -22.88 -15.60 -5.75
N LEU A 207 -21.77 -14.86 -5.81
CA LEU A 207 -20.80 -14.93 -6.91
C LEU A 207 -19.98 -16.22 -6.84
N HIS A 208 -19.50 -16.66 -8.01
CA HIS A 208 -18.71 -17.90 -8.10
C HIS A 208 -17.41 -17.81 -7.28
N PRO A 209 -17.03 -18.83 -6.49
CA PRO A 209 -15.85 -18.78 -5.62
C PRO A 209 -14.54 -18.43 -6.34
N LEU A 210 -14.35 -18.91 -7.57
CA LEU A 210 -13.18 -18.54 -8.39
C LEU A 210 -13.18 -17.05 -8.80
N ALA A 211 -14.33 -16.42 -9.01
CA ALA A 211 -14.38 -14.99 -9.29
C ALA A 211 -14.04 -14.18 -8.02
N LEU A 212 -14.51 -14.65 -6.86
CA LEU A 212 -14.19 -14.07 -5.56
C LEU A 212 -12.70 -14.24 -5.22
N SER A 213 -12.09 -15.38 -5.58
CA SER A 213 -10.66 -15.60 -5.38
C SER A 213 -9.82 -14.68 -6.26
N MET A 214 -10.25 -14.42 -7.51
CA MET A 214 -9.65 -13.40 -8.36
C MET A 214 -9.70 -12.00 -7.72
N ALA A 215 -10.83 -11.63 -7.11
CA ALA A 215 -10.95 -10.36 -6.38
C ALA A 215 -10.02 -10.29 -5.16
N CYS A 216 -9.82 -11.41 -4.44
CA CYS A 216 -8.83 -11.49 -3.36
C CYS A 216 -7.38 -11.26 -3.83
N GLY A 217 -7.08 -11.39 -5.12
CA GLY A 217 -5.77 -11.05 -5.67
C GLY A 217 -5.42 -9.57 -5.58
N MET A 218 -6.39 -8.69 -5.37
CA MET A 218 -6.15 -7.25 -5.27
C MET A 218 -5.44 -6.88 -3.96
N GLY A 219 -4.44 -6.01 -4.02
CA GLY A 219 -3.71 -5.53 -2.83
C GLY A 219 -2.34 -6.20 -2.64
N SER A 220 -1.83 -6.21 -1.42
CA SER A 220 -0.53 -6.81 -1.10
C SER A 220 -0.63 -8.32 -0.95
N ALA A 221 0.49 -9.03 -1.03
CA ALA A 221 0.52 -10.47 -0.75
C ALA A 221 -0.11 -10.79 0.63
N SER A 222 0.11 -9.94 1.64
CA SER A 222 -0.52 -10.07 2.95
C SER A 222 -2.05 -9.94 2.92
N MET A 223 -2.60 -8.98 2.16
CA MET A 223 -4.05 -8.81 1.98
C MET A 223 -4.65 -9.97 1.20
N MET A 224 -3.98 -10.38 0.13
CA MET A 224 -4.39 -11.51 -0.68
C MET A 224 -4.45 -12.78 0.15
N THR A 225 -3.40 -13.11 0.92
CA THR A 225 -3.39 -14.29 1.79
C THR A 225 -4.53 -14.21 2.80
N ALA A 226 -4.73 -13.07 3.46
CA ALA A 226 -5.82 -12.92 4.43
C ALA A 226 -7.21 -13.14 3.78
N CYS A 227 -7.46 -12.54 2.62
CA CYS A 227 -8.72 -12.66 1.88
C CYS A 227 -8.95 -14.10 1.38
N SER A 228 -7.95 -14.69 0.71
CA SER A 228 -8.09 -15.98 0.05
C SER A 228 -8.18 -17.13 1.06
N THR A 229 -7.46 -17.07 2.18
CA THR A 229 -7.61 -18.04 3.28
C THR A 229 -9.01 -17.93 3.91
N SER A 230 -9.50 -16.72 4.16
CA SER A 230 -10.85 -16.51 4.71
C SER A 230 -11.94 -16.97 3.76
N LEU A 231 -11.77 -16.69 2.47
CA LEU A 231 -12.67 -17.15 1.42
C LEU A 231 -12.66 -18.67 1.29
N ALA A 232 -11.49 -19.31 1.31
CA ALA A 232 -11.36 -20.77 1.24
C ALA A 232 -12.10 -21.45 2.40
N ALA A 233 -11.91 -20.96 3.63
CA ALA A 233 -12.60 -21.46 4.80
C ALA A 233 -14.13 -21.27 4.73
N ALA A 234 -14.59 -20.12 4.21
CA ALA A 234 -16.01 -19.81 4.10
C ALA A 234 -16.70 -20.51 2.91
N ALA A 235 -15.95 -20.81 1.84
CA ALA A 235 -16.47 -21.37 0.58
C ALA A 235 -16.36 -22.90 0.49
N GLY A 236 -15.88 -23.60 1.52
CA GLY A 236 -15.61 -25.04 1.54
C GLY A 236 -16.77 -26.00 1.23
N GLY A 237 -17.97 -25.49 0.92
CA GLY A 237 -19.13 -26.26 0.43
C GLY A 237 -19.51 -26.01 -1.04
N ALA A 238 -18.82 -25.12 -1.76
CA ALA A 238 -19.24 -24.64 -3.08
C ALA A 238 -18.66 -25.41 -4.29
N GLY A 239 -18.06 -26.58 -4.07
CA GLY A 239 -17.54 -27.45 -5.15
C GLY A 239 -16.20 -27.01 -5.75
N VAL A 240 -15.50 -26.07 -5.11
CA VAL A 240 -14.16 -25.59 -5.51
C VAL A 240 -13.18 -25.94 -4.40
N ALA A 241 -12.03 -26.50 -4.77
CA ALA A 241 -11.02 -26.89 -3.80
C ALA A 241 -10.30 -25.65 -3.22
N GLU A 242 -9.96 -25.69 -1.93
CA GLU A 242 -9.33 -24.56 -1.22
C GLU A 242 -7.99 -24.15 -1.84
N ASP A 243 -7.18 -25.12 -2.25
CA ASP A 243 -5.91 -24.91 -2.96
C ASP A 243 -6.11 -24.18 -4.29
N GLN A 244 -7.20 -24.47 -4.99
CA GLN A 244 -7.58 -23.77 -6.22
C GLN A 244 -7.93 -22.29 -5.96
N ILE A 245 -8.63 -22.00 -4.85
CA ILE A 245 -8.93 -20.61 -4.44
C ILE A 245 -7.64 -19.84 -4.16
N LEU A 246 -6.73 -20.43 -3.37
CA LEU A 246 -5.44 -19.81 -3.03
C LEU A 246 -4.58 -19.58 -4.28
N SER A 247 -4.53 -20.56 -5.17
CA SER A 247 -3.77 -20.47 -6.43
C SER A 247 -4.30 -19.36 -7.34
N PHE A 248 -5.62 -19.28 -7.54
CA PHE A 248 -6.22 -18.24 -8.37
C PHE A 248 -5.99 -16.84 -7.78
N ALA A 249 -6.09 -16.69 -6.46
CA ALA A 249 -5.80 -15.42 -5.79
C ALA A 249 -4.33 -15.00 -5.97
N ALA A 250 -3.39 -15.95 -5.86
CA ALA A 250 -1.96 -15.70 -6.07
C ALA A 250 -1.65 -15.30 -7.52
N THR A 251 -2.22 -16.00 -8.50
CA THR A 251 -2.11 -15.63 -9.91
C THR A 251 -2.71 -14.25 -10.18
N SER A 252 -3.87 -13.96 -9.59
CA SER A 252 -4.49 -12.64 -9.69
C SER A 252 -3.63 -11.54 -9.09
N ASN A 253 -3.01 -11.76 -7.93
CA ASN A 253 -2.12 -10.79 -7.30
C ASN A 253 -0.88 -10.49 -8.15
N LEU A 254 -0.28 -11.54 -8.71
CA LEU A 254 0.85 -11.42 -9.61
C LEU A 254 0.50 -10.59 -10.85
N LEU A 255 -0.61 -10.94 -11.51
CA LEU A 255 -1.05 -10.26 -12.73
C LEU A 255 -1.49 -8.83 -12.44
N THR A 256 -2.26 -8.59 -11.37
CA THR A 256 -2.67 -7.24 -10.93
C THR A 256 -1.47 -6.33 -10.66
N GLY A 257 -0.39 -6.87 -10.10
CA GLY A 257 0.86 -6.10 -9.92
C GLY A 257 1.45 -5.60 -11.24
N ILE A 258 1.27 -6.35 -12.33
CA ILE A 258 1.73 -6.04 -13.68
C ILE A 258 0.73 -5.10 -14.39
N THR A 259 -0.54 -5.47 -14.40
CA THR A 259 -1.61 -4.77 -15.14
C THR A 259 -1.99 -3.45 -14.50
N GLY A 260 -2.05 -3.43 -13.16
CA GLY A 260 -2.31 -2.23 -12.37
C GLY A 260 -1.30 -1.12 -12.61
N LEU A 261 -0.03 -1.45 -12.91
CA LEU A 261 0.98 -0.46 -13.28
C LEU A 261 0.57 0.32 -14.55
N TYR A 262 0.25 -0.40 -15.63
CA TYR A 262 -0.18 0.21 -16.88
C TYR A 262 -1.49 0.96 -16.71
N MET A 263 -2.45 0.40 -15.97
CA MET A 263 -3.74 1.01 -15.73
C MET A 263 -3.63 2.30 -14.93
N VAL A 264 -2.77 2.36 -13.92
CA VAL A 264 -2.49 3.60 -13.17
C VAL A 264 -1.84 4.66 -14.07
N ILE A 265 -0.82 4.30 -14.86
CA ILE A 265 -0.10 5.25 -15.71
C ILE A 265 -1.00 5.80 -16.84
N LEU A 266 -1.66 4.91 -17.57
CA LEU A 266 -2.39 5.24 -18.80
C LEU A 266 -3.78 5.78 -18.53
N VAL A 267 -4.45 5.33 -17.46
CA VAL A 267 -5.86 5.64 -17.20
C VAL A 267 -6.05 6.31 -15.84
N GLY A 268 -5.59 5.68 -14.75
CA GLY A 268 -5.83 6.12 -13.39
C GLY A 268 -5.36 7.56 -13.12
N LEU A 269 -4.12 7.88 -13.46
CA LEU A 269 -3.55 9.22 -13.28
C LEU A 269 -4.29 10.30 -14.10
N PRO A 270 -4.53 10.13 -15.42
CA PRO A 270 -5.35 11.08 -16.18
C PRO A 270 -6.78 11.23 -15.67
N VAL A 271 -7.40 10.16 -15.17
CA VAL A 271 -8.77 10.19 -14.64
C VAL A 271 -8.82 10.93 -13.32
N ILE A 272 -7.99 10.57 -12.34
CA ILE A 272 -8.03 11.17 -11.01
C ILE A 272 -7.66 12.66 -11.05
N THR A 273 -6.71 13.07 -11.89
CA THR A 273 -6.32 14.48 -12.01
C THR A 273 -7.45 15.34 -12.59
N ARG A 274 -8.18 14.83 -13.59
CA ARG A 274 -9.37 15.51 -14.12
C ARG A 274 -10.50 15.53 -13.11
N LEU A 275 -10.76 14.42 -12.43
CA LEU A 275 -11.82 14.34 -11.44
C LEU A 275 -11.52 15.26 -10.24
N TYR A 276 -10.27 15.33 -9.80
CA TYR A 276 -9.80 16.25 -8.77
C TYR A 276 -10.04 17.71 -9.19
N ALA A 277 -9.69 18.09 -10.43
CA ALA A 277 -9.91 19.44 -10.92
C ALA A 277 -11.39 19.86 -10.92
N VAL A 278 -12.30 18.91 -11.10
CA VAL A 278 -13.76 19.14 -11.08
C VAL A 278 -14.31 19.15 -9.64
N LEU A 279 -13.87 18.22 -8.79
CA LEU A 279 -14.43 18.04 -7.44
C LEU A 279 -13.80 18.95 -6.39
N ALA A 280 -12.50 19.24 -6.48
CA ALA A 280 -11.81 20.05 -5.47
C ALA A 280 -12.42 21.46 -5.28
N PRO A 281 -12.86 22.18 -6.33
CA PRO A 281 -13.56 23.46 -6.15
C PRO A 281 -14.92 23.35 -5.47
N VAL A 282 -15.60 22.20 -5.59
CA VAL A 282 -16.92 21.96 -4.99
C VAL A 282 -16.77 21.71 -3.48
N PHE A 283 -15.79 20.88 -3.10
CA PHE A 283 -15.51 20.57 -1.69
C PHE A 283 -14.66 21.64 -0.99
N GLY A 284 -13.97 22.51 -1.73
CA GLY A 284 -13.06 23.54 -1.21
C GLY A 284 -13.70 24.84 -0.76
N ARG A 285 -15.04 24.97 -0.75
CA ARG A 285 -15.73 26.24 -0.49
C ARG A 285 -15.72 26.73 0.97
N ASP A 286 -15.27 25.94 1.94
CA ASP A 286 -15.39 26.31 3.36
C ASP A 286 -14.08 26.64 4.10
N THR A 287 -12.93 26.76 3.42
CA THR A 287 -11.67 27.17 4.09
C THR A 287 -11.23 28.61 3.83
N ALA A 288 -11.88 29.32 2.91
CA ALA A 288 -11.60 30.74 2.68
C ALA A 288 -12.22 31.67 3.75
N ALA A 289 -13.11 31.15 4.60
CA ALA A 289 -13.75 31.94 5.66
C ALA A 289 -13.02 31.87 7.03
N ALA A 290 -12.01 31.00 7.18
CA ALA A 290 -11.31 30.80 8.46
C ALA A 290 -9.99 31.57 8.61
N ASP A 291 -9.35 31.97 7.50
CA ASP A 291 -8.07 32.70 7.50
C ASP A 291 -8.22 34.21 7.17
N GLY A 292 -9.43 34.75 7.36
CA GLY A 292 -9.79 36.14 7.05
C GLY A 292 -10.05 37.04 8.26
N GLY A 293 -9.49 36.72 9.43
CA GLY A 293 -9.72 37.48 10.66
C GLY A 293 -8.44 37.67 11.49
N GLU A 294 -7.81 38.83 11.25
CA GLU A 294 -6.75 39.51 12.02
C GLU A 294 -5.32 38.95 11.99
#